data_AF-A0A7H4PPQ7-F1
#
_entry.id   AF-A0A7H4PPQ7-F1
#
_cell.length_a   1.000
_cell.length_b   1.000
_cell.length_c   1.000
_cell.angle_alpha   90.00
_cell.angle_beta   90.00
_cell.angle_gamma   90.00
#
_symmetry.space_group_name_H-M   'P 1'
#
loop_
_entity.id
_entity.type
_entity.pdbx_description
1 polymer ?
#
loop_
_entity_poly.entity_id
_entity_poly.type
_entity_poly.pdbx_seq_one_letter_code
_entity_poly.pdbx_strand_id
1 'polypeptide(L)'
;MVSDTKTTEAPGLRRELKARHLTMIAIGGSIGTGLFVASGATISQAGPGWGAALLYSHRLMVYFLMTSLGELAAFMPVSGSFATYGQNYVEEGFGFALGWNYWYNWAVTIAVDLVAAQLVMTYWFPDAPGWVWSALFLGIMFLLNWISVKGFGEAEYWFSLIKVATVIIFIIVGVMMIFGIFKGATACGLEQLGCRRCAVCRRLCGDGLAWR
;
A
#
# COMPACT_ATOMS: atom_id res chain seq x y z
N MET A 1 49.08 -30.91 5.00
CA MET A 1 47.88 -31.30 4.23
C MET A 1 46.84 -30.20 4.44
N VAL A 2 46.85 -29.20 3.56
CA VAL A 2 45.84 -28.14 3.54
C VAL A 2 44.57 -28.77 2.98
N SER A 3 43.51 -28.87 3.79
CA SER A 3 42.21 -29.28 3.29
C SER A 3 41.65 -28.16 2.43
N ASP A 4 41.58 -28.39 1.12
CA ASP A 4 40.82 -27.55 0.20
C ASP A 4 39.33 -27.65 0.56
N THR A 5 38.84 -26.66 1.30
CA THR A 5 37.40 -26.46 1.49
C THR A 5 36.82 -26.05 0.13
N LYS A 6 36.16 -26.98 -0.56
CA LYS A 6 35.32 -26.67 -1.73
C LYS A 6 34.29 -25.61 -1.32
N THR A 7 34.50 -24.37 -1.73
CA THR A 7 33.47 -23.33 -1.73
C THR A 7 32.37 -23.82 -2.67
N THR A 8 31.33 -24.42 -2.11
CA THR A 8 30.11 -24.72 -2.85
C THR A 8 29.48 -23.37 -3.14
N GLU A 9 29.68 -22.85 -4.36
CA GLU A 9 28.93 -21.70 -4.84
C GLU A 9 27.44 -21.99 -4.62
N ALA A 10 26.81 -21.23 -3.73
CA ALA A 10 25.38 -21.29 -3.54
C ALA A 10 24.71 -21.09 -4.92
N PRO A 11 23.73 -21.91 -5.32
CA PRO A 11 23.11 -21.80 -6.63
C PRO A 11 22.58 -20.37 -6.79
N GLY A 12 23.20 -19.63 -7.70
CA GLY A 12 22.92 -18.21 -7.89
C GLY A 12 21.43 -18.01 -8.11
N LEU A 13 20.82 -17.13 -7.32
CA LEU A 13 19.43 -16.71 -7.52
C LEU A 13 19.30 -16.29 -8.99
N ARG A 14 18.45 -16.99 -9.75
CA ARG A 14 18.12 -16.57 -11.12
C ARG A 14 17.44 -15.21 -11.01
N ARG A 15 18.20 -14.15 -11.29
CA ARG A 15 17.71 -12.77 -11.35
C ARG A 15 16.83 -12.62 -12.59
N GLU A 16 15.60 -13.12 -12.47
CA GLU A 16 14.60 -13.11 -13.53
C GLU A 16 13.96 -11.72 -13.68
N LEU A 17 13.99 -10.88 -12.63
CA LEU A 17 13.45 -9.51 -12.63
C LEU A 17 14.55 -8.46 -12.79
N LYS A 18 14.38 -7.57 -13.77
CA LYS A 18 15.22 -6.37 -13.97
C LYS A 18 14.97 -5.35 -12.87
N ALA A 19 15.97 -4.52 -12.56
CA ALA A 19 15.88 -3.45 -11.56
C ALA A 19 14.66 -2.53 -11.76
N ARG A 20 14.30 -2.23 -13.01
CA ARG A 20 13.10 -1.44 -13.36
C ARG A 20 11.77 -2.07 -12.91
N HIS A 21 11.68 -3.40 -12.90
CA HIS A 21 10.46 -4.08 -12.45
C HIS A 21 10.40 -4.04 -10.92
N LEU A 22 11.54 -4.25 -10.25
CA LEU A 22 11.63 -4.18 -8.79
C LEU A 22 11.26 -2.80 -8.24
N THR A 23 11.75 -1.71 -8.84
CA THR A 23 11.40 -0.35 -8.40
C THR A 23 9.93 -0.03 -8.62
N MET A 24 9.36 -0.46 -9.75
CA MET A 24 7.93 -0.22 -10.04
C MET A 24 7.00 -1.08 -9.19
N ILE A 25 7.39 -2.30 -8.85
CA ILE A 25 6.66 -3.15 -7.88
C ILE A 25 6.69 -2.49 -6.51
N ALA A 26 7.84 -1.96 -6.06
CA ALA A 26 7.93 -1.25 -4.77
C ALA A 26 7.04 0.00 -4.73
N ILE A 27 7.01 0.79 -5.82
CA ILE A 27 6.13 1.97 -5.91
C ILE A 27 4.65 1.54 -5.98
N GLY A 28 4.33 0.54 -6.79
CA GLY A 28 2.96 0.05 -6.97
C GLY A 28 2.38 -0.59 -5.71
N GLY A 29 3.20 -1.32 -4.97
CA GLY A 29 2.85 -1.94 -3.69
C GLY A 29 2.68 -0.93 -2.56
N SER A 30 3.50 0.13 -2.53
CA SER A 30 3.39 1.18 -1.50
C SER A 30 2.21 2.12 -1.71
N ILE A 31 1.82 2.40 -2.97
CA ILE A 31 0.59 3.15 -3.26
C ILE A 31 -0.65 2.29 -2.95
N GLY A 32 -0.64 1.03 -3.41
CA GLY A 32 -1.59 0.00 -3.02
C GLY A 32 -3.07 0.32 -3.26
N THR A 33 -3.93 -0.61 -2.84
CA THR A 33 -5.39 -0.41 -2.73
C THR A 33 -5.74 0.50 -1.54
N GLY A 34 -4.87 0.55 -0.54
CA GLY A 34 -5.03 1.35 0.69
C GLY A 34 -5.15 2.85 0.44
N LEU A 35 -4.44 3.42 -0.54
CA LEU A 35 -4.58 4.85 -0.84
C LEU A 35 -5.98 5.20 -1.34
N PHE A 36 -6.63 4.36 -2.13
CA PHE A 36 -7.93 4.72 -2.70
C PHE A 36 -9.12 4.25 -1.85
N VAL A 37 -9.04 3.04 -1.29
CA VAL A 37 -10.14 2.43 -0.55
C VAL A 37 -10.08 2.80 0.94
N ALA A 38 -8.90 2.73 1.55
CA ALA A 38 -8.76 2.95 3.00
C ALA A 38 -8.62 4.44 3.37
N SER A 39 -7.89 5.23 2.56
CA SER A 39 -7.67 6.63 2.90
C SER A 39 -8.95 7.48 2.86
N GLY A 40 -9.87 7.19 1.94
CA GLY A 40 -11.16 7.90 1.84
C GLY A 40 -12.00 7.77 3.11
N ALA A 41 -12.08 6.56 3.68
CA ALA A 41 -12.76 6.31 4.95
C ALA A 41 -12.06 7.01 6.12
N THR A 42 -10.74 6.93 6.20
CA THR A 42 -9.96 7.54 7.28
C THR A 42 -10.05 9.06 7.28
N ILE A 43 -9.97 9.71 6.10
CA ILE A 43 -10.07 11.17 5.98
C ILE A 43 -11.48 11.65 6.34
N SER A 44 -12.51 10.90 5.95
CA SER A 44 -13.91 11.19 6.32
C SER A 44 -14.15 11.12 7.83
N GLN A 45 -13.48 10.22 8.54
CA GLN A 45 -13.71 9.97 9.98
C GLN A 45 -12.83 10.84 10.89
N ALA A 46 -11.56 11.03 10.54
CA ALA A 46 -10.58 11.71 11.41
C ALA A 46 -10.60 13.25 11.29
N GLY A 47 -11.22 13.80 10.25
CA GLY A 47 -11.18 15.22 9.93
C GLY A 47 -9.81 15.67 9.38
N PRO A 48 -9.77 16.77 8.60
CA PRO A 48 -8.58 17.15 7.81
C PRO A 48 -7.37 17.57 8.66
N GLY A 49 -7.59 18.20 9.81
CA GLY A 49 -6.49 18.71 10.66
C GLY A 49 -5.76 17.62 11.44
N TRP A 50 -6.50 16.78 12.17
CA TRP A 50 -5.91 15.70 12.97
C TRP A 50 -5.40 14.55 12.10
N GLY A 51 -6.11 14.25 11.00
CA GLY A 51 -5.67 13.26 10.01
C GLY A 51 -4.29 13.60 9.43
N ALA A 52 -4.04 14.87 9.07
CA ALA A 52 -2.73 15.27 8.55
C ALA A 52 -1.60 15.08 9.57
N ALA A 53 -1.79 15.49 10.83
CA ALA A 53 -0.76 15.37 11.87
C ALA A 53 -0.39 13.89 12.15
N LEU A 54 -1.38 13.00 12.19
CA LEU A 54 -1.14 11.56 12.35
C LEU A 54 -0.39 10.97 11.16
N LEU A 55 -0.75 11.35 9.92
CA LEU A 55 -0.05 10.86 8.72
C LEU A 55 1.41 11.33 8.67
N TYR A 56 1.69 12.57 9.06
CA TYR A 56 3.07 13.09 9.10
C TYR A 56 3.94 12.36 10.13
N SER A 57 3.43 12.14 11.34
CA SER A 57 4.17 11.44 12.40
C SER A 57 4.48 9.98 12.03
N HIS A 58 3.50 9.26 11.48
CA HIS A 58 3.72 7.89 11.01
C HIS A 58 4.72 7.83 9.86
N ARG A 59 4.64 8.78 8.90
CA ARG A 59 5.57 8.84 7.77
C ARG A 59 7.00 9.09 8.22
N LEU A 60 7.20 9.95 9.23
CA LEU A 60 8.51 10.22 9.79
C LEU A 60 9.10 8.96 10.46
N MET A 61 8.31 8.24 11.26
CA MET A 61 8.71 6.98 11.88
C MET A 61 9.13 5.94 10.83
N VAL A 62 8.31 5.72 9.80
CA VAL A 62 8.59 4.76 8.74
C VAL A 62 9.84 5.14 7.93
N TYR A 63 10.07 6.44 7.69
CA TYR A 63 11.25 6.93 6.99
C TYR A 63 12.55 6.55 7.72
N PHE A 64 12.62 6.79 9.04
CA PHE A 64 13.79 6.39 9.83
C PHE A 64 14.00 4.88 9.84
N LEU A 65 12.92 4.09 9.98
CA LEU A 65 12.98 2.63 9.94
C LEU A 65 13.53 2.11 8.60
N MET A 66 12.99 2.58 7.48
CA MET A 66 13.42 2.13 6.15
C MET A 66 14.85 2.56 5.83
N THR A 67 15.27 3.74 6.30
CA THR A 67 16.65 4.22 6.11
C THR A 67 17.64 3.34 6.87
N SER A 68 17.35 3.01 8.14
CA SER A 68 18.21 2.13 8.95
C SER A 68 18.30 0.71 8.37
N LEU A 69 17.19 0.15 7.89
CA LEU A 69 17.20 -1.16 7.23
C LEU A 69 17.96 -1.13 5.90
N GLY A 70 17.93 0.00 5.18
CA GLY A 70 18.68 0.19 3.94
C GLY A 70 20.19 0.16 4.14
N GLU A 71 20.70 0.86 5.15
CA GLU A 71 22.12 0.83 5.53
C GLU A 71 22.58 -0.58 5.94
N LEU A 72 21.74 -1.30 6.68
CA LEU A 72 22.04 -2.67 7.10
C LEU A 72 22.08 -3.65 5.91
N ALA A 73 21.16 -3.48 4.96
CA ALA A 73 21.14 -4.29 3.73
C ALA A 73 22.32 -3.98 2.79
N ALA A 74 22.84 -2.75 2.79
CA ALA A 74 24.05 -2.38 2.08
C ALA A 74 25.31 -2.95 2.74
N PHE A 75 25.35 -2.99 4.07
CA PHE A 75 26.47 -3.54 4.84
C PHE A 75 26.56 -5.08 4.76
N MET A 76 25.42 -5.78 4.83
CA MET A 76 25.36 -7.25 4.78
C MET A 76 24.37 -7.73 3.71
N PRO A 77 24.79 -7.85 2.44
CA PRO A 77 23.91 -8.26 1.34
C PRO A 77 23.66 -9.78 1.39
N VAL A 78 22.79 -10.22 2.31
CA VAL A 78 22.26 -11.59 2.33
C VAL A 78 21.06 -11.70 1.40
N SER A 79 20.87 -12.87 0.78
CA SER A 79 19.66 -13.20 0.02
C SER A 79 18.43 -13.43 0.93
N GLY A 80 18.60 -13.37 2.25
CA GLY A 80 17.54 -13.50 3.24
C GLY A 80 16.69 -12.23 3.38
N SER A 81 15.51 -12.39 3.99
CA SER A 81 14.62 -11.28 4.35
C SER A 81 15.17 -10.50 5.56
N PHE A 82 14.59 -9.35 5.87
CA PHE A 82 14.93 -8.57 7.07
C PHE A 82 14.74 -9.34 8.39
N ALA A 83 13.99 -10.43 8.38
CA ALA A 83 13.95 -11.40 9.47
C ALA A 83 15.35 -11.94 9.82
N THR A 84 16.22 -12.15 8.82
CA THR A 84 17.62 -12.60 8.97
C THR A 84 18.44 -11.58 9.76
N TYR A 85 18.21 -10.29 9.54
CA TYR A 85 18.87 -9.24 10.31
C TYR A 85 18.40 -9.26 11.78
N GLY A 86 17.11 -9.51 12.02
CA GLY A 86 16.59 -9.72 13.36
C GLY A 86 17.21 -10.93 14.08
N GLN A 87 17.42 -12.03 13.36
CA GLN A 87 18.08 -13.23 13.91
C GLN A 87 19.55 -12.96 14.28
N ASN A 88 20.27 -12.23 13.43
CA ASN A 88 21.71 -12.01 13.60
C ASN A 88 22.04 -10.93 14.65
N TYR A 89 21.19 -9.90 14.82
CA TYR A 89 21.49 -8.73 15.65
C TYR A 89 20.65 -8.61 16.94
N VAL A 90 19.56 -9.37 17.08
CA VAL A 90 18.70 -9.32 18.28
C VAL A 90 18.71 -10.66 19.00
N GLU A 91 18.05 -11.66 18.43
CA GLU A 91 18.06 -13.05 18.87
C GLU A 91 17.41 -13.94 17.80
N GLU A 92 17.69 -15.24 17.84
CA GLU A 92 17.15 -16.20 16.88
C GLU A 92 15.60 -16.31 16.96
N GLY A 93 15.03 -16.24 18.17
CA GLY A 93 13.59 -16.28 18.43
C GLY A 93 12.82 -15.08 17.87
N PHE A 94 13.34 -13.88 18.06
CA PHE A 94 12.81 -12.63 17.52
C PHE A 94 12.73 -12.67 15.99
N GLY A 95 13.78 -13.14 15.32
CA GLY A 95 13.75 -13.22 13.87
C GLY A 95 12.80 -14.30 13.33
N PHE A 96 12.60 -15.41 14.05
CA PHE A 96 11.52 -16.36 13.73
C PHE A 96 10.13 -15.71 13.85
N ALA A 97 9.88 -14.97 14.95
CA ALA A 97 8.63 -14.26 15.15
C ALA A 97 8.37 -13.19 14.07
N LEU A 98 9.40 -12.43 13.68
CA LEU A 98 9.32 -11.47 12.57
C LEU A 98 8.97 -12.14 11.24
N GLY A 99 9.57 -13.30 10.94
CA GLY A 99 9.27 -14.06 9.72
C GLY A 99 7.80 -14.46 9.65
N TRP A 100 7.25 -15.01 10.74
CA TRP A 100 5.83 -15.37 10.82
C TRP A 100 4.90 -14.17 10.77
N ASN A 101 5.24 -13.08 11.46
CA ASN A 101 4.45 -11.85 11.41
C ASN A 101 4.41 -11.28 9.99
N TYR A 102 5.52 -11.32 9.27
CA TYR A 102 5.58 -10.86 7.88
C TYR A 102 4.74 -11.74 6.96
N TRP A 103 4.85 -13.06 7.08
CA TRP A 103 4.02 -13.97 6.30
C TRP A 103 2.52 -13.77 6.57
N TYR A 104 2.14 -13.61 7.84
CA TYR A 104 0.74 -13.34 8.22
C TYR A 104 0.25 -12.01 7.64
N ASN A 105 1.05 -10.94 7.70
CA ASN A 105 0.71 -9.67 7.09
C ASN A 105 0.44 -9.83 5.59
N TRP A 106 1.30 -10.55 4.85
CA TRP A 106 1.07 -10.81 3.43
C TRP A 106 -0.20 -11.61 3.16
N ALA A 107 -0.50 -12.62 3.97
CA ALA A 107 -1.73 -13.40 3.85
C ALA A 107 -2.98 -12.53 4.06
N VAL A 108 -2.95 -11.64 5.07
CA VAL A 108 -4.03 -10.69 5.33
C VAL A 108 -4.16 -9.66 4.20
N THR A 109 -3.05 -9.15 3.66
CA THR A 109 -3.07 -8.20 2.54
C THR A 109 -3.78 -8.79 1.31
N ILE A 110 -3.50 -10.04 0.96
CA ILE A 110 -4.18 -10.72 -0.17
C ILE A 110 -5.69 -10.78 0.09
N ALA A 111 -6.11 -11.14 1.30
CA ALA A 111 -7.54 -11.16 1.65
C ALA A 111 -8.18 -9.78 1.53
N VAL A 112 -7.52 -8.73 2.00
CA VAL A 112 -8.00 -7.33 1.90
C VAL A 112 -8.11 -6.89 0.44
N ASP A 113 -7.14 -7.24 -0.41
CA ASP A 113 -7.17 -6.90 -1.83
C ASP A 113 -8.33 -7.58 -2.57
N LEU A 114 -8.67 -8.83 -2.23
CA LEU A 114 -9.82 -9.55 -2.80
C LEU A 114 -11.16 -8.94 -2.36
N VAL A 115 -11.25 -8.46 -1.12
CA VAL A 115 -12.44 -7.74 -0.62
C VAL A 115 -12.56 -6.37 -1.29
N ALA A 116 -11.44 -5.65 -1.46
CA ALA A 116 -11.42 -4.39 -2.19
C ALA A 116 -11.86 -4.57 -3.64
N ALA A 117 -11.38 -5.61 -4.33
CA ALA A 117 -11.80 -5.93 -5.70
C ALA A 117 -13.30 -6.25 -5.78
N GLN A 118 -13.83 -7.01 -4.81
CA GLN A 118 -15.27 -7.28 -4.70
C GLN A 118 -16.07 -5.98 -4.53
N LEU A 119 -15.67 -5.08 -3.64
CA LEU A 119 -16.36 -3.80 -3.40
C LEU A 119 -16.43 -2.96 -4.68
N VAL A 120 -15.34 -2.89 -5.44
CA VAL A 120 -15.30 -2.17 -6.71
C VAL A 120 -16.20 -2.82 -7.75
N MET A 121 -16.21 -4.15 -7.88
CA MET A 121 -17.06 -4.83 -8.86
C MET A 121 -18.55 -4.75 -8.51
N THR A 122 -18.89 -4.69 -7.23
CA THR A 122 -20.28 -4.56 -6.77
C THR A 122 -20.85 -3.18 -7.15
N TYR A 123 -20.01 -2.15 -7.24
CA TYR A 123 -20.43 -0.82 -7.74
C TYR A 123 -20.90 -0.85 -9.21
N TRP A 124 -20.28 -1.68 -10.05
CA TRP A 124 -20.62 -1.78 -11.49
C TRP A 124 -21.66 -2.87 -11.78
N PHE A 125 -21.59 -3.99 -11.07
CA PHE A 125 -22.46 -5.16 -11.25
C PHE A 125 -23.09 -5.56 -9.92
N PRO A 126 -24.16 -4.88 -9.49
CA PRO A 126 -24.80 -5.10 -8.20
C PRO A 126 -25.54 -6.45 -8.10
N ASP A 127 -25.92 -7.04 -9.23
CA ASP A 127 -26.71 -8.27 -9.28
C ASP A 127 -25.87 -9.54 -9.02
N ALA A 128 -24.54 -9.44 -9.11
CA ALA A 128 -23.64 -10.57 -8.93
C ALA A 128 -23.18 -10.68 -7.46
N PRO A 129 -23.26 -11.87 -6.82
CA PRO A 129 -22.84 -12.03 -5.44
C PRO A 129 -21.33 -11.86 -5.29
N GLY A 130 -20.92 -11.06 -4.31
CA GLY A 130 -19.53 -10.60 -4.17
C GLY A 130 -18.46 -11.69 -4.06
N TRP A 131 -18.80 -12.86 -3.50
CA TRP A 131 -17.88 -14.00 -3.40
C TRP A 131 -17.43 -14.53 -4.77
N VAL A 132 -18.26 -14.39 -5.81
CA VAL A 132 -17.92 -14.81 -7.18
C VAL A 132 -16.77 -13.97 -7.71
N TRP A 133 -16.79 -12.66 -7.46
CA TRP A 133 -15.73 -11.76 -7.87
C TRP A 133 -14.42 -12.06 -7.13
N SER A 134 -14.47 -12.25 -5.80
CA SER A 134 -13.28 -12.61 -5.03
C SER A 134 -12.69 -13.96 -5.47
N ALA A 135 -13.52 -14.98 -5.71
CA ALA A 135 -13.07 -16.28 -6.20
C ALA A 135 -12.44 -16.19 -7.61
N LEU A 136 -13.03 -15.38 -8.49
CA LEU A 136 -12.52 -15.14 -9.84
C LEU A 136 -11.15 -14.45 -9.82
N PHE A 137 -10.98 -13.36 -9.04
CA PHE A 137 -9.69 -12.68 -8.93
C PHE A 137 -8.62 -13.55 -8.28
N LEU A 138 -8.98 -14.33 -7.26
CA LEU A 138 -8.05 -15.28 -6.64
C LEU A 138 -7.61 -16.36 -7.66
N GLY A 139 -8.55 -16.88 -8.45
CA GLY A 139 -8.25 -17.84 -9.51
C GLY A 139 -7.30 -17.28 -10.56
N ILE A 140 -7.50 -16.02 -10.98
CA ILE A 140 -6.60 -15.32 -11.90
C ILE A 140 -5.21 -15.16 -11.28
N MET A 141 -5.11 -14.73 -10.02
CA MET A 141 -3.83 -14.60 -9.32
C MET A 141 -3.08 -15.93 -9.25
N PHE A 142 -3.77 -17.02 -8.92
CA PHE A 142 -3.18 -18.35 -8.85
C PHE A 142 -2.70 -18.82 -10.22
N LEU A 143 -3.49 -18.58 -11.28
CA LEU A 143 -3.12 -18.91 -12.66
C LEU A 143 -1.88 -18.15 -13.12
N LEU A 144 -1.83 -16.84 -12.86
CA LEU A 144 -0.67 -16.00 -13.21
C LEU A 144 0.59 -16.43 -12.44
N ASN A 145 0.44 -16.84 -11.18
CA ASN A 145 1.55 -17.37 -10.38
C ASN A 145 2.11 -18.67 -10.99
N TRP A 146 1.25 -19.52 -11.56
CA TRP A 146 1.64 -20.78 -12.18
C TRP A 146 2.39 -20.59 -13.52
N ILE A 147 2.01 -19.60 -14.34
CA ILE A 147 2.47 -19.50 -15.73
C ILE A 147 3.92 -19.02 -15.86
N SER A 148 4.35 -18.01 -15.10
CA SER A 148 5.76 -17.58 -15.00
C SER A 148 5.90 -16.32 -14.14
N VAL A 149 6.90 -16.31 -13.23
CA VAL A 149 7.28 -15.12 -12.43
C VAL A 149 7.68 -13.91 -13.29
N LYS A 150 8.14 -14.12 -14.53
CA LYS A 150 8.46 -13.01 -15.46
C LYS A 150 7.20 -12.33 -15.98
N GLY A 151 6.17 -13.10 -16.33
CA GLY A 151 4.89 -12.57 -16.82
C GLY A 151 4.17 -11.77 -15.74
N PHE A 152 4.27 -12.23 -14.48
CA PHE A 152 3.77 -11.47 -13.33
C PHE A 152 4.47 -10.11 -13.18
N GLY A 153 5.81 -10.08 -13.24
CA GLY A 153 6.58 -8.84 -13.11
C GLY A 153 6.32 -7.82 -14.23
N GLU A 154 6.02 -8.26 -15.46
CA GLU A 154 5.62 -7.36 -16.54
C GLU A 154 4.18 -6.86 -16.37
N ALA A 155 3.24 -7.73 -16.00
CA ALA A 155 1.86 -7.33 -15.74
C ALA A 155 1.80 -6.30 -14.60
N GLU A 156 2.52 -6.54 -13.51
CA GLU A 156 2.56 -5.63 -12.36
C GLU A 156 3.23 -4.29 -12.69
N TYR A 157 4.25 -4.29 -13.56
CA TYR A 157 4.83 -3.05 -14.08
C TYR A 157 3.78 -2.18 -14.79
N TRP A 158 2.99 -2.77 -15.69
CA TRP A 158 1.92 -2.07 -16.41
C TRP A 158 0.80 -1.61 -15.48
N PHE A 159 0.37 -2.45 -14.53
CA PHE A 159 -0.65 -2.07 -13.56
C PHE A 159 -0.18 -0.96 -12.61
N SER A 160 1.08 -0.99 -12.18
CA SER A 160 1.70 0.05 -11.35
C SER A 160 1.77 1.38 -12.10
N LEU A 161 2.07 1.37 -13.40
CA LEU A 161 2.06 2.58 -14.23
C LEU A 161 0.69 3.27 -14.25
N ILE A 162 -0.38 2.49 -14.41
CA ILE A 162 -1.76 3.00 -14.37
C ILE A 162 -2.04 3.63 -13.00
N LYS A 163 -1.70 2.95 -11.90
CA LYS A 163 -1.89 3.47 -10.53
C LYS A 163 -1.20 4.82 -10.33
N VAL A 164 0.06 4.95 -10.74
CA VAL A 164 0.83 6.20 -10.62
C VAL A 164 0.17 7.32 -11.44
N ALA A 165 -0.22 7.03 -12.69
CA ALA A 165 -0.92 7.99 -13.53
C ALA A 165 -2.24 8.45 -12.89
N THR A 166 -3.03 7.54 -12.31
CA THR A 166 -4.26 7.86 -11.59
C THR A 166 -3.99 8.79 -10.40
N VAL A 167 -2.95 8.55 -9.60
CA VAL A 167 -2.57 9.45 -8.49
C VAL A 167 -2.22 10.85 -9.00
N ILE A 168 -1.44 10.96 -10.09
CA ILE A 168 -1.09 12.25 -10.68
C ILE A 168 -2.35 13.02 -11.12
N ILE A 169 -3.30 12.33 -11.77
CA ILE A 169 -4.58 12.92 -12.18
C ILE A 169 -5.37 13.40 -10.95
N PHE A 170 -5.46 12.59 -9.89
CA PHE A 170 -6.14 12.99 -8.65
C PHE A 170 -5.51 14.23 -8.00
N ILE A 171 -4.19 14.34 -7.99
CA ILE A 171 -3.49 15.52 -7.47
C ILE A 171 -3.81 16.75 -8.34
N ILE A 172 -3.74 16.62 -9.66
CA ILE A 172 -4.06 17.73 -10.58
C ILE A 172 -5.50 18.20 -10.38
N VAL A 173 -6.46 17.27 -10.34
CA VAL A 173 -7.88 17.59 -10.09
C VAL A 173 -8.10 18.19 -8.70
N GLY A 174 -7.45 17.66 -7.66
CA GLY A 174 -7.49 18.20 -6.31
C GLY A 174 -6.97 19.64 -6.23
N VAL A 175 -5.84 19.92 -6.89
CA VAL A 175 -5.26 21.26 -6.97
C VAL A 175 -6.19 22.21 -7.76
N MET A 176 -6.76 21.76 -8.89
CA MET A 176 -7.73 22.55 -9.65
C MET A 176 -8.99 22.88 -8.84
N MET A 177 -9.44 21.97 -7.96
CA MET A 177 -10.53 22.24 -7.01
C MET A 177 -10.16 23.29 -5.97
N ILE A 178 -8.94 23.27 -5.42
CA ILE A 178 -8.46 24.29 -4.46
C ILE A 178 -8.42 25.68 -5.10
N PHE A 179 -7.95 25.78 -6.34
CA PHE A 179 -7.91 27.04 -7.10
C PHE A 179 -9.28 27.48 -7.65
N GLY A 180 -10.36 26.72 -7.37
CA GLY A 180 -11.73 27.14 -7.67
C GLY A 180 -12.06 27.19 -9.17
N ILE A 181 -11.32 26.45 -10.01
CA ILE A 181 -11.59 26.38 -11.47
C ILE A 181 -12.98 25.76 -11.74
N PHE A 182 -13.42 24.84 -10.87
CA PHE A 182 -14.80 24.36 -10.84
C PHE A 182 -15.72 25.38 -10.14
N LYS A 183 -16.29 26.30 -10.92
CA LYS A 183 -17.35 27.24 -10.49
C LYS A 183 -18.65 26.49 -10.13
N GLY A 184 -18.70 25.84 -8.97
CA GLY A 184 -19.89 25.14 -8.49
C GLY A 184 -19.75 24.41 -7.15
N ALA A 185 -18.51 24.07 -6.73
CA ALA A 185 -18.26 23.56 -5.39
C ALA A 185 -17.77 24.72 -4.52
N THR A 186 -18.50 25.03 -3.44
CA THR A 186 -18.10 26.04 -2.46
C THR A 186 -16.66 25.75 -2.02
N ALA A 187 -15.75 26.70 -2.24
CA ALA A 187 -14.33 26.55 -1.91
C ALA A 187 -14.15 26.38 -0.40
N CYS A 188 -14.21 25.13 0.09
CA CYS A 188 -13.94 24.73 1.47
C CYS A 188 -12.43 24.66 1.78
N GLY A 189 -11.60 25.48 1.10
CA GLY A 189 -10.15 25.31 1.11
C GLY A 189 -9.38 26.19 2.09
N LEU A 190 -9.85 27.42 2.37
CA LEU A 190 -9.06 28.41 3.12
C LEU A 190 -9.72 29.00 4.38
N GLU A 191 -11.04 28.86 4.57
CA GLU A 191 -11.72 29.41 5.76
C GLU A 191 -11.72 28.48 6.99
N GLN A 192 -11.26 27.23 6.88
CA GLN A 192 -11.39 26.23 7.94
C GLN A 192 -10.23 26.15 8.94
N LEU A 193 -9.19 26.99 8.81
CA LEU A 193 -8.20 27.17 9.89
C LEU A 193 -8.80 27.92 11.10
N GLY A 194 -9.91 28.64 10.90
CA GLY A 194 -10.67 29.32 11.94
C GLY A 194 -12.04 28.67 12.14
N CYS A 195 -12.12 27.70 13.06
CA CYS A 195 -13.38 27.15 13.54
C CYS A 195 -14.32 28.29 14.01
N ARG A 196 -15.37 28.64 13.23
CA ARG A 196 -16.64 29.21 13.77
C ARG A 196 -17.80 29.45 12.81
N ARG A 197 -17.71 29.33 11.47
CA ARG A 197 -18.81 29.85 10.62
C ARG A 197 -19.18 29.12 9.33
N CYS A 198 -18.92 27.83 9.19
CA CYS A 198 -19.55 27.05 8.12
C CYS A 198 -21.01 26.69 8.47
N ALA A 199 -21.98 27.23 7.73
CA ALA A 199 -23.41 26.91 7.87
C ALA A 199 -23.71 25.41 7.65
N VAL A 200 -22.85 24.69 6.92
CA VAL A 200 -22.92 23.24 6.70
C VAL A 200 -22.62 22.44 7.97
N CYS A 201 -21.65 22.89 8.78
CA CYS A 201 -21.32 22.25 10.06
C CYS A 201 -22.45 22.46 11.08
N ARG A 202 -23.22 23.56 10.97
CA ARG A 202 -24.41 23.79 11.80
C ARG A 202 -25.59 22.90 11.42
N ARG A 203 -25.75 22.50 10.15
CA ARG A 203 -26.76 21.50 9.75
C ARG A 203 -26.36 20.09 10.20
N LEU A 204 -25.11 19.69 9.97
CA LEU A 204 -24.64 18.35 10.35
C LEU A 204 -24.54 18.12 11.87
N CYS A 205 -24.26 19.17 12.66
CA CYS A 205 -24.20 19.08 14.12
C CYS A 205 -25.56 19.37 14.80
N GLY A 206 -26.55 19.87 14.05
CA GLY A 206 -27.93 20.07 14.52
C GLY A 206 -28.77 18.80 14.47
N ASP A 207 -28.48 17.90 13.52
CA ASP A 207 -29.21 16.65 13.32
C ASP A 207 -28.59 15.51 14.16
N GLY A 208 -28.60 15.68 15.49
CA GLY A 208 -28.16 14.69 16.47
C GLY A 208 -29.08 13.45 16.60
N LEU A 209 -29.68 12.98 15.50
CA LEU A 209 -30.69 11.91 15.52
C LEU A 209 -30.55 10.82 14.42
N ALA A 210 -29.52 10.86 13.56
CA ALA A 210 -29.43 9.93 12.42
C ALA A 210 -28.20 8.99 12.37
N TRP A 211 -27.40 8.89 13.44
CA TRP A 211 -26.23 7.99 13.50
C TRP A 211 -26.22 7.14 14.78
N ARG A 212 -27.26 6.33 14.96
CA ARG A 212 -27.16 5.06 15.68
C ARG A 212 -26.94 3.93 14.69
#